data_AF-A0A8J3EP97-F1
#
_entry.id   AF-A0A8J3EP97-F1
#
_cell.length_a   1.000
_cell.length_b   1.000
_cell.length_c   1.000
_cell.angle_alpha   90.00
_cell.angle_beta   90.00
_cell.angle_gamma   90.00
#
_symmetry.space_group_name_H-M   'P 1'
#
loop_
_entity.id
_entity.type
_entity.pdbx_description
1 polymer ?
#
loop_
_entity_poly.entity_id
_entity_poly.type
_entity_poly.pdbx_seq_one_letter_code
_entity_poly.pdbx_strand_id
1 'polypeptide(L)'
;MTKQNQSCAEAKSVKEQIDSSFVSFGRLKAGVHSMVETLLQTNSINYLSVHSRLKTKDAILEKISRKEYPNGFAGVSDVVGIRVIVFFNRQVNEAIKLLRNAFEVVEDETSDRGRDLGKDKIGYRSFHLVCRLGSSRGGLPEYSGLDQLKFEIQVRTVLQHAWAELAHDTSYKFSAELPSEIERKLNLYSGLLEVADNGLEEIAVQISQYEEEINNAKTQDFSVQNIDSITFSRALREAKMTYGFELSSTSDDQKIITELNRFGVEDVGELEALISDVMEQVEKKGHDFPYSSDVAFVRTLMLVKDCDRYFSESWKKAWSSIDRTQAEFLFEMCDAARIKGLFNEHGISIYDVDPRVKKASKSTKAKSD
;
A
#
# COMPACT_ATOMS: atom_id res chain seq x y z
N MET A 1 57.27 -2.10 -26.87
CA MET A 1 55.97 -1.43 -26.61
C MET A 1 55.69 -1.56 -25.12
N THR A 2 55.76 -0.44 -24.41
CA THR A 2 55.78 -0.33 -22.94
C THR A 2 54.37 -0.54 -22.35
N LYS A 3 54.28 -1.07 -21.10
CA LYS A 3 53.03 -1.29 -20.33
C LYS A 3 52.04 -0.10 -20.36
N GLN A 4 52.54 1.12 -20.54
CA GLN A 4 51.77 2.36 -20.62
C GLN A 4 50.91 2.50 -21.90
N ASN A 5 51.36 1.95 -23.03
CA ASN A 5 50.57 1.95 -24.28
C ASN A 5 49.46 0.89 -24.27
N GLN A 6 49.65 -0.18 -23.48
CA GLN A 6 48.67 -1.27 -23.33
C GLN A 6 47.51 -0.83 -22.42
N SER A 7 47.83 -0.18 -21.30
CA SER A 7 46.85 0.43 -20.38
C SER A 7 45.98 1.52 -21.05
N CYS A 8 46.55 2.34 -21.93
CA CYS A 8 45.79 3.40 -22.62
C CYS A 8 44.84 2.84 -23.71
N ALA A 9 45.19 1.73 -24.34
CA ALA A 9 44.35 1.06 -25.34
C ALA A 9 43.18 0.29 -24.69
N GLU A 10 43.43 -0.38 -23.56
CA GLU A 10 42.41 -1.06 -22.76
C GLU A 10 41.38 -0.07 -22.20
N ALA A 11 41.82 1.07 -21.67
CA ALA A 11 40.93 2.13 -21.18
C ALA A 11 40.04 2.73 -22.28
N LYS A 12 40.58 2.88 -23.49
CA LYS A 12 39.82 3.37 -24.65
C LYS A 12 38.75 2.37 -25.09
N SER A 13 39.09 1.07 -25.08
CA SER A 13 38.15 -0.01 -25.39
C SER A 13 37.00 -0.13 -24.39
N VAL A 14 37.26 0.03 -23.08
CA VAL A 14 36.22 0.01 -22.03
C VAL A 14 35.25 1.18 -22.18
N LYS A 15 35.74 2.37 -22.51
CA LYS A 15 34.88 3.55 -22.72
C LYS A 15 33.91 3.36 -23.89
N GLU A 16 34.39 2.79 -24.99
CA GLU A 16 33.56 2.47 -26.17
C GLU A 16 32.49 1.41 -25.85
N GLN A 17 32.81 0.42 -25.01
CA GLN A 17 31.84 -0.57 -24.53
C GLN A 17 30.75 0.05 -23.63
N ILE A 18 31.14 0.97 -22.75
CA ILE A 18 30.18 1.71 -21.90
C ILE A 18 29.26 2.54 -22.79
N ASP A 19 29.82 3.31 -23.73
CA ASP A 19 29.06 4.21 -24.59
C ASP A 19 28.04 3.46 -25.47
N SER A 20 28.46 2.34 -26.06
CA SER A 20 27.60 1.51 -26.92
C SER A 20 26.46 0.81 -26.16
N SER A 21 26.67 0.46 -24.87
CA SER A 21 25.68 -0.26 -24.07
C SER A 21 24.80 0.65 -23.19
N PHE A 22 25.16 1.92 -23.00
CA PHE A 22 24.50 2.82 -22.04
C PHE A 22 23.01 3.03 -22.31
N VAL A 23 22.62 3.10 -23.59
CA VAL A 23 21.22 3.22 -24.01
C VAL A 23 20.43 1.97 -23.60
N SER A 24 21.01 0.79 -23.78
CA SER A 24 20.42 -0.49 -23.37
C SER A 24 20.23 -0.56 -21.86
N PHE A 25 21.20 -0.10 -21.06
CA PHE A 25 21.03 0.00 -19.61
C PHE A 25 19.93 1.01 -19.20
N GLY A 26 19.77 2.11 -19.94
CA GLY A 26 18.66 3.05 -19.74
C GLY A 26 17.29 2.40 -19.96
N ARG A 27 17.15 1.61 -21.04
CA ARG A 27 15.94 0.81 -21.32
C ARG A 27 15.69 -0.25 -20.26
N LEU A 28 16.74 -0.99 -19.88
CA LEU A 28 16.68 -2.00 -18.82
C LEU A 28 16.21 -1.40 -17.50
N LYS A 29 16.74 -0.23 -17.11
CA LYS A 29 16.32 0.48 -15.89
C LYS A 29 14.81 0.74 -15.88
N ALA A 30 14.27 1.32 -16.96
CA ALA A 30 12.86 1.65 -17.04
C ALA A 30 11.97 0.39 -17.01
N GLY A 31 12.35 -0.64 -17.77
CA GLY A 31 11.64 -1.92 -17.81
C GLY A 31 11.62 -2.62 -16.45
N VAL A 32 12.79 -2.81 -15.83
CA VAL A 32 12.90 -3.48 -14.53
C VAL A 32 12.20 -2.68 -13.43
N HIS A 33 12.30 -1.35 -13.42
CA HIS A 33 11.59 -0.52 -12.44
C HIS A 33 10.08 -0.76 -12.49
N SER A 34 9.48 -0.69 -13.69
CA SER A 34 8.05 -0.94 -13.87
C SER A 34 7.68 -2.38 -13.50
N MET A 35 8.47 -3.38 -13.91
CA MET A 35 8.22 -4.79 -13.55
C MET A 35 8.21 -5.00 -12.03
N VAL A 36 9.20 -4.45 -11.33
CA VAL A 36 9.31 -4.60 -9.87
C VAL A 36 8.11 -3.99 -9.16
N GLU A 37 7.70 -2.78 -9.53
CA GLU A 37 6.50 -2.16 -8.97
C GLU A 37 5.24 -2.98 -9.23
N THR A 38 5.02 -3.43 -10.47
CA THR A 38 3.86 -4.26 -10.82
C THR A 38 3.87 -5.59 -10.07
N LEU A 39 5.03 -6.24 -9.93
CA LEU A 39 5.16 -7.49 -9.19
C LEU A 39 4.78 -7.32 -7.72
N LEU A 40 5.29 -6.26 -7.06
CA LEU A 40 4.96 -5.97 -5.65
C LEU A 40 3.46 -5.70 -5.48
N GLN A 41 2.87 -4.86 -6.34
CA GLN A 41 1.44 -4.51 -6.30
C GLN A 41 0.54 -5.74 -6.52
N THR A 42 0.81 -6.53 -7.55
CA THR A 42 -0.01 -7.70 -7.92
C THR A 42 0.04 -8.79 -6.83
N ASN A 43 1.13 -8.85 -6.07
CA ASN A 43 1.30 -9.79 -4.95
C ASN A 43 0.93 -9.18 -3.59
N SER A 44 0.32 -7.99 -3.57
CA SER A 44 -0.10 -7.29 -2.34
C SER A 44 1.03 -7.10 -1.31
N ILE A 45 2.26 -6.91 -1.77
CA ILE A 45 3.40 -6.59 -0.89
C ILE A 45 3.40 -5.08 -0.71
N ASN A 46 3.08 -4.62 0.49
CA ASN A 46 3.12 -3.20 0.83
C ASN A 46 4.57 -2.67 0.81
N TYR A 47 4.77 -1.54 0.15
CA TYR A 47 6.07 -0.88 0.02
C TYR A 47 5.91 0.64 0.13
N LEU A 48 6.94 1.32 0.61
CA LEU A 48 6.98 2.79 0.68
C LEU A 48 7.28 3.37 -0.70
N SER A 49 8.34 2.87 -1.35
CA SER A 49 8.73 3.33 -2.69
C SER A 49 9.64 2.34 -3.41
N VAL A 50 9.68 2.48 -4.73
CA VAL A 50 10.70 1.86 -5.59
C VAL A 50 11.45 2.97 -6.31
N HIS A 51 12.78 2.99 -6.18
CA HIS A 51 13.64 3.94 -6.87
C HIS A 51 14.52 3.22 -7.89
N SER A 52 14.81 3.87 -9.01
CA SER A 52 15.71 3.35 -10.02
C SER A 52 16.83 4.34 -10.33
N ARG A 53 18.05 3.84 -10.44
CA ARG A 53 19.26 4.63 -10.74
C ARG A 53 20.02 3.97 -11.88
N LEU A 54 20.49 4.81 -12.81
CA LEU A 54 21.54 4.45 -13.76
C LEU A 54 22.82 5.12 -13.31
N LYS A 55 23.90 4.35 -13.14
CA LYS A 55 25.20 4.90 -12.76
C LYS A 55 25.77 5.76 -13.90
N THR A 56 26.41 6.87 -13.56
CA THR A 56 27.06 7.73 -14.56
C THR A 56 28.28 7.01 -15.15
N LYS A 57 28.61 7.32 -16.42
CA LYS A 57 29.76 6.72 -17.12
C LYS A 57 31.06 6.91 -16.34
N ASP A 58 31.28 8.10 -15.79
CA ASP A 58 32.48 8.41 -14.99
C ASP A 58 32.55 7.56 -13.72
N ALA A 59 31.43 7.36 -13.02
CA ALA A 59 31.39 6.50 -11.83
C ALA A 59 31.58 5.01 -12.17
N ILE A 60 31.20 4.57 -13.37
CA ILE A 60 31.50 3.21 -13.85
C ILE A 60 33.01 3.09 -14.09
N LEU A 61 33.63 4.05 -14.78
CA LEU A 61 35.06 4.06 -15.05
C LEU A 61 35.89 4.11 -13.76
N GLU A 62 35.51 4.96 -12.80
CA GLU A 62 36.15 5.01 -11.48
C GLU A 62 36.02 3.68 -10.74
N LYS A 63 34.85 3.02 -10.82
CA LYS A 63 34.66 1.73 -10.16
C LYS A 63 35.55 0.64 -10.75
N ILE A 64 35.68 0.61 -12.09
CA ILE A 64 36.55 -0.34 -12.80
C ILE A 64 38.03 -0.07 -12.51
N SER A 65 38.44 1.18 -12.33
CA SER A 65 39.84 1.49 -12.00
C SER A 65 40.20 1.16 -10.55
N ARG A 66 39.23 1.23 -9.63
CA ARG A 66 39.45 0.97 -8.19
C ARG A 66 39.36 -0.51 -7.80
N LYS A 67 38.65 -1.34 -8.56
CA LYS A 67 38.44 -2.76 -8.27
C LYS A 67 38.85 -3.60 -9.46
N GLU A 68 39.52 -4.72 -9.22
CA GLU A 68 39.78 -5.68 -10.28
C GLU A 68 38.49 -6.37 -10.71
N TYR A 69 38.08 -6.15 -11.96
CA TYR A 69 37.01 -6.87 -12.61
C TYR A 69 37.62 -7.79 -13.68
N PRO A 70 37.73 -9.11 -13.43
CA PRO A 70 38.30 -10.05 -14.39
C PRO A 70 37.61 -10.00 -15.77
N ASN A 71 36.31 -9.69 -15.77
CA ASN A 71 35.47 -9.57 -16.96
C ASN A 71 35.28 -8.11 -17.43
N GLY A 72 36.09 -7.17 -16.94
CA GLY A 72 35.99 -5.75 -17.27
C GLY A 72 34.59 -5.16 -17.01
N PHE A 73 34.08 -4.37 -17.96
CA PHE A 73 32.78 -3.71 -17.86
C PHE A 73 31.61 -4.69 -17.64
N ALA A 74 31.66 -5.88 -18.24
CA ALA A 74 30.62 -6.91 -18.08
C ALA A 74 30.55 -7.48 -16.63
N GLY A 75 31.60 -7.28 -15.83
CA GLY A 75 31.61 -7.62 -14.41
C GLY A 75 30.94 -6.59 -13.49
N VAL A 76 30.54 -5.42 -14.00
CA VAL A 76 29.90 -4.38 -13.19
C VAL A 76 28.39 -4.62 -13.12
N SER A 77 27.93 -5.22 -12.02
CA SER A 77 26.55 -5.66 -11.86
C SER A 77 25.56 -4.55 -11.45
N ASP A 78 26.07 -3.45 -10.91
CA ASP A 78 25.28 -2.32 -10.37
C ASP A 78 25.30 -1.07 -11.28
N VAL A 79 25.38 -1.29 -12.60
CA VAL A 79 25.18 -0.21 -13.59
C VAL A 79 23.74 0.29 -13.50
N VAL A 80 22.78 -0.64 -13.45
CA VAL A 80 21.38 -0.38 -13.13
C VAL A 80 21.12 -0.86 -11.71
N GLY A 81 20.68 0.06 -10.86
CA GLY A 81 20.30 -0.23 -9.48
C GLY A 81 18.82 0.08 -9.27
N ILE A 82 18.09 -0.87 -8.71
CA ILE A 82 16.71 -0.71 -8.23
C ILE A 82 16.74 -0.80 -6.71
N ARG A 83 16.02 0.08 -6.03
CA ARG A 83 15.88 0.06 -4.57
C ARG A 83 14.42 -0.09 -4.23
N VAL A 84 14.09 -1.17 -3.54
CA VAL A 84 12.75 -1.46 -3.02
C VAL A 84 12.78 -1.17 -1.52
N ILE A 85 11.95 -0.23 -1.08
CA ILE A 85 11.84 0.17 0.32
C ILE A 85 10.49 -0.32 0.83
N VAL A 86 10.53 -1.28 1.74
CA VAL A 86 9.35 -1.86 2.41
C VAL A 86 9.29 -1.40 3.87
N PHE A 87 8.21 -1.72 4.58
CA PHE A 87 8.04 -1.28 5.97
C PHE A 87 8.72 -2.22 6.97
N PHE A 88 8.60 -3.53 6.77
CA PHE A 88 9.01 -4.54 7.77
C PHE A 88 9.94 -5.62 7.21
N ASN A 89 10.65 -6.36 8.07
CA ASN A 89 11.61 -7.38 7.64
C ASN A 89 10.91 -8.59 7.00
N ARG A 90 9.70 -8.97 7.44
CA ARG A 90 8.91 -9.98 6.72
C ARG A 90 8.69 -9.61 5.26
N GLN A 91 8.38 -8.35 4.97
CA GLN A 91 8.17 -7.89 3.59
C GLN A 91 9.46 -7.90 2.78
N VAL A 92 10.63 -7.67 3.42
CA VAL A 92 11.94 -7.85 2.76
C VAL A 92 12.07 -9.28 2.27
N ASN A 93 11.77 -10.26 3.12
CA ASN A 93 11.83 -11.68 2.77
C ASN A 93 10.81 -12.06 1.69
N GLU A 94 9.57 -11.58 1.79
CA GLU A 94 8.51 -11.80 0.80
C GLU A 94 8.91 -11.23 -0.58
N ALA A 95 9.42 -10.00 -0.61
CA ALA A 95 9.89 -9.35 -1.83
C ALA A 95 11.08 -10.11 -2.44
N ILE A 96 12.07 -10.53 -1.63
CA ILE A 96 13.21 -11.32 -2.13
C ILE A 96 12.74 -12.62 -2.76
N LYS A 97 11.83 -13.36 -2.09
CA LYS A 97 11.27 -14.61 -2.61
C LYS A 97 10.55 -14.38 -3.93
N LEU A 98 9.72 -13.34 -4.02
CA LEU A 98 9.02 -12.97 -5.24
C LEU A 98 9.99 -12.64 -6.38
N LEU A 99 10.99 -11.80 -6.11
CA LEU A 99 11.97 -11.36 -7.10
C LEU A 99 12.87 -12.50 -7.58
N ARG A 100 13.25 -13.43 -6.70
CA ARG A 100 13.98 -14.66 -7.05
C ARG A 100 13.21 -15.56 -8.01
N ASN A 101 11.88 -15.61 -7.87
CA ASN A 101 11.03 -16.35 -8.80
C ASN A 101 10.80 -15.60 -10.10
N ALA A 102 10.85 -14.27 -10.07
CA ALA A 102 10.54 -13.43 -11.21
C ALA A 102 11.72 -13.21 -12.16
N PHE A 103 12.96 -13.28 -11.68
CA PHE A 103 14.16 -12.94 -12.45
C PHE A 103 15.18 -14.07 -12.42
N GLU A 104 16.10 -14.08 -13.39
CA GLU A 104 17.26 -14.97 -13.34
C GLU A 104 18.28 -14.39 -12.36
N VAL A 105 18.47 -15.04 -11.22
CA VAL A 105 19.37 -14.56 -10.15
C VAL A 105 20.79 -15.09 -10.37
N VAL A 106 21.77 -14.20 -10.26
CA VAL A 106 23.19 -14.52 -10.23
C VAL A 106 23.60 -14.66 -8.76
N GLU A 107 23.44 -15.87 -8.21
CA GLU A 107 23.61 -16.13 -6.77
C GLU A 107 25.01 -15.76 -6.25
N ASP A 108 26.06 -16.04 -7.03
CA ASP A 108 27.45 -15.75 -6.64
C ASP A 108 27.74 -14.24 -6.48
N GLU A 109 26.87 -13.38 -7.01
CA GLU A 109 26.99 -11.92 -6.92
C GLU A 109 25.93 -11.29 -6.00
N THR A 110 25.01 -12.11 -5.49
CA THR A 110 23.98 -11.71 -4.53
C THR A 110 24.55 -11.68 -3.11
N SER A 111 24.18 -10.70 -2.28
CA SER A 111 24.70 -10.58 -0.92
C SER A 111 23.63 -10.17 0.10
N ASP A 112 23.68 -10.79 1.28
CA ASP A 112 22.91 -10.39 2.44
C ASP A 112 23.84 -9.66 3.42
N ARG A 113 23.83 -8.33 3.35
CA ARG A 113 24.74 -7.49 4.13
C ARG A 113 24.49 -7.59 5.63
N GLY A 114 23.26 -7.88 6.03
CA GLY A 114 22.93 -8.12 7.43
C GLY A 114 23.55 -9.42 7.93
N ARG A 115 23.48 -10.48 7.12
CA ARG A 115 24.09 -11.77 7.45
C ARG A 115 25.62 -11.73 7.44
N ASP A 116 26.20 -10.96 6.52
CA ASP A 116 27.66 -10.77 6.41
C ASP A 116 28.29 -10.16 7.67
N LEU A 117 27.51 -9.43 8.49
CA LEU A 117 27.97 -8.87 9.76
C LEU A 117 28.26 -9.96 10.81
N GLY A 118 27.68 -11.16 10.67
CA GLY A 118 27.77 -12.20 11.68
C GLY A 118 26.94 -11.90 12.92
N LYS A 119 27.32 -12.47 14.06
CA LYS A 119 26.57 -12.36 15.34
C LYS A 119 27.12 -11.30 16.30
N ASP A 120 28.30 -10.76 16.00
CA ASP A 120 29.11 -9.94 16.89
C ASP A 120 29.25 -8.48 16.41
N LYS A 121 28.65 -8.14 15.26
CA LYS A 121 28.70 -6.81 14.67
C LYS A 121 27.31 -6.28 14.32
N ILE A 122 27.18 -4.96 14.37
CA ILE A 122 26.01 -4.18 13.95
C ILE A 122 26.47 -3.12 12.96
N GLY A 123 25.63 -2.78 12.00
CA GLY A 123 26.00 -1.87 10.92
C GLY A 123 25.12 -2.06 9.69
N TYR A 124 25.64 -1.77 8.51
CA TYR A 124 24.87 -1.73 7.29
C TYR A 124 24.09 -3.01 6.96
N ARG A 125 22.76 -2.90 6.87
CA ARG A 125 21.84 -3.99 6.50
C ARG A 125 21.12 -3.67 5.19
N SER A 126 21.15 -4.61 4.26
CA SER A 126 20.41 -4.59 3.01
C SER A 126 20.59 -5.94 2.32
N PHE A 127 19.54 -6.41 1.64
CA PHE A 127 19.69 -7.54 0.73
C PHE A 127 19.94 -7.04 -0.69
N HIS A 128 21.00 -7.50 -1.34
CA HIS A 128 21.39 -7.11 -2.71
C HIS A 128 21.24 -8.32 -3.64
N LEU A 129 20.18 -8.34 -4.44
CA LEU A 129 19.95 -9.32 -5.48
C LEU A 129 20.60 -8.85 -6.78
N VAL A 130 21.50 -9.65 -7.36
CA VAL A 130 22.00 -9.41 -8.72
C VAL A 130 21.25 -10.31 -9.68
N CYS A 131 20.63 -9.71 -10.70
CA CYS A 131 19.70 -10.39 -11.59
C CYS A 131 19.96 -10.07 -13.06
N ARG A 132 19.43 -10.94 -13.92
CA ARG A 132 19.16 -10.74 -15.35
C ARG A 132 17.66 -10.89 -15.61
N LEU A 133 17.20 -10.43 -16.78
CA LEU A 133 15.79 -10.58 -17.16
C LEU A 133 15.37 -12.05 -17.30
N GLY A 134 16.32 -12.93 -17.63
CA GLY A 134 16.06 -14.33 -17.93
C GLY A 134 15.58 -14.55 -19.37
N SER A 135 15.72 -15.77 -19.87
CA SER A 135 15.43 -16.12 -21.27
C SER A 135 13.97 -15.90 -21.67
N SER A 136 13.02 -16.08 -20.75
CA SER A 136 11.57 -15.90 -21.01
C SER A 136 11.22 -14.45 -21.37
N ARG A 137 11.74 -13.47 -20.64
CA ARG A 137 11.54 -12.04 -20.92
C ARG A 137 12.51 -11.52 -21.98
N GLY A 138 13.72 -12.05 -22.03
CA GLY A 138 14.73 -11.71 -23.03
C GLY A 138 14.28 -11.97 -24.47
N GLY A 139 13.39 -12.95 -24.68
CA GLY A 139 12.80 -13.26 -25.98
C GLY A 139 11.71 -12.27 -26.45
N LEU A 140 11.27 -11.34 -25.61
CA LEU A 140 10.26 -10.35 -25.98
C LEU A 140 10.89 -9.21 -26.81
N PRO A 141 10.24 -8.75 -27.89
CA PRO A 141 10.80 -7.71 -28.77
C PRO A 141 11.23 -6.43 -28.03
N GLU A 142 10.45 -6.00 -27.03
CA GLU A 142 10.73 -4.81 -26.23
C GLU A 142 11.99 -4.92 -25.36
N TYR A 143 12.45 -6.15 -25.05
CA TYR A 143 13.65 -6.44 -24.25
C TYR A 143 14.79 -7.05 -25.07
N SER A 144 14.68 -7.04 -26.40
CA SER A 144 15.72 -7.53 -27.30
C SER A 144 17.08 -6.86 -27.00
N GLY A 145 18.10 -7.69 -26.76
CA GLY A 145 19.46 -7.26 -26.43
C GLY A 145 19.67 -6.81 -24.99
N LEU A 146 18.70 -7.02 -24.10
CA LEU A 146 18.79 -6.67 -22.67
C LEU A 146 18.94 -7.90 -21.75
N ASP A 147 18.77 -9.10 -22.29
CA ASP A 147 18.66 -10.36 -21.56
C ASP A 147 19.93 -10.74 -20.79
N GLN A 148 21.10 -10.41 -21.34
CA GLN A 148 22.40 -10.69 -20.71
C GLN A 148 22.87 -9.60 -19.75
N LEU A 149 22.22 -8.43 -19.75
CA LEU A 149 22.60 -7.30 -18.91
C LEU A 149 22.20 -7.55 -17.46
N LYS A 150 23.13 -7.28 -16.56
CA LYS A 150 22.91 -7.38 -15.12
C LYS A 150 22.32 -6.10 -14.56
N PHE A 151 21.51 -6.26 -13.52
CA PHE A 151 21.04 -5.19 -12.66
C PHE A 151 21.01 -5.67 -11.22
N GLU A 152 21.14 -4.72 -10.29
CA GLU A 152 21.09 -4.98 -8.85
C GLU A 152 19.76 -4.48 -8.28
N ILE A 153 19.05 -5.31 -7.51
CA ILE A 153 17.89 -4.92 -6.71
C ILE A 153 18.29 -4.95 -5.23
N GLN A 154 18.21 -3.80 -4.58
CA GLN A 154 18.43 -3.64 -3.14
C GLN A 154 17.07 -3.61 -2.44
N VAL A 155 16.82 -4.57 -1.54
CA VAL A 155 15.60 -4.62 -0.73
C VAL A 155 15.94 -4.26 0.71
N ARG A 156 15.19 -3.30 1.29
CA ARG A 156 15.43 -2.74 2.63
C ARG A 156 14.13 -2.32 3.31
N THR A 157 14.14 -2.28 4.64
CA THR A 157 13.12 -1.55 5.40
C THR A 157 13.32 -0.03 5.28
N VAL A 158 12.32 0.75 5.72
CA VAL A 158 12.41 2.21 5.82
C VAL A 158 13.57 2.63 6.74
N LEU A 159 13.75 1.98 7.89
CA LEU A 159 14.79 2.35 8.84
C LEU A 159 16.19 1.98 8.34
N GLN A 160 16.34 0.82 7.69
CA GLN A 160 17.57 0.43 7.00
C GLN A 160 17.94 1.41 5.89
N HIS A 161 16.94 1.88 5.13
CA HIS A 161 17.16 2.89 4.10
C HIS A 161 17.60 4.23 4.71
N ALA A 162 16.90 4.71 5.74
CA ALA A 162 17.23 5.97 6.41
C ALA A 162 18.66 5.96 6.97
N TRP A 163 19.06 4.89 7.66
CA TRP A 163 20.43 4.76 8.15
C TRP A 163 21.46 4.79 7.02
N ALA A 164 21.19 4.05 5.94
CA ALA A 164 22.13 3.93 4.84
C ALA A 164 22.31 5.24 4.05
N GLU A 165 21.26 6.04 3.87
CA GLU A 165 21.40 7.36 3.24
C GLU A 165 22.23 8.30 4.12
N LEU A 166 21.97 8.33 5.43
CA LEU A 166 22.75 9.15 6.37
C LEU A 166 24.22 8.72 6.41
N ALA A 167 24.47 7.41 6.50
CA ALA A 167 25.82 6.84 6.51
C ALA A 167 26.57 7.13 5.20
N HIS A 168 25.88 6.97 4.06
CA HIS A 168 26.47 7.18 2.74
C HIS A 168 26.77 8.65 2.47
N ASP A 169 25.84 9.57 2.74
CA ASP A 169 26.05 11.01 2.56
C ASP A 169 27.19 11.55 3.42
N THR A 170 27.28 11.07 4.66
CA THR A 170 28.34 11.46 5.59
C THR A 170 29.70 10.93 5.14
N SER A 171 29.75 9.66 4.74
CA SER A 171 30.98 9.01 4.26
C SER A 171 31.43 9.53 2.90
N TYR A 172 30.52 9.97 2.03
CA TYR A 172 30.89 10.55 0.73
C TYR A 172 31.46 11.97 0.86
N LYS A 173 30.93 12.76 1.80
CA LYS A 173 31.46 14.11 2.11
C LYS A 173 32.82 14.07 2.79
N PHE A 174 33.11 13.00 3.53
CA PHE A 174 34.43 12.73 4.11
C PHE A 174 35.22 11.81 3.17
N SER A 175 36.09 12.37 2.34
CA SER A 175 37.03 11.61 1.49
C SER A 175 38.11 10.82 2.28
N ALA A 176 37.96 10.68 3.60
CA ALA A 176 38.85 10.01 4.54
C ALA A 176 38.05 9.05 5.45
N GLU A 177 38.74 8.06 6.03
CA GLU A 177 38.15 7.16 7.02
C GLU A 177 37.56 7.95 8.20
N LEU A 178 36.35 7.58 8.62
CA LEU A 178 35.70 8.21 9.77
C LEU A 178 36.51 7.90 11.05
N PRO A 179 36.64 8.87 11.99
CA PRO A 179 37.18 8.59 13.31
C PRO A 179 36.42 7.44 13.98
N SER A 180 37.15 6.53 14.65
CA SER A 180 36.60 5.31 15.26
C SER A 180 35.41 5.57 16.20
N GLU A 181 35.44 6.67 16.95
CA GLU A 181 34.35 7.07 17.84
C GLU A 181 33.05 7.42 17.09
N ILE A 182 33.16 8.02 15.90
CA ILE A 182 32.01 8.36 15.04
C ILE A 182 31.46 7.09 14.39
N GLU A 183 32.34 6.24 13.87
CA GLU A 183 31.96 4.95 13.28
C GLU A 183 31.26 4.06 14.32
N ARG A 184 31.80 3.99 15.55
CA ARG A 184 31.16 3.29 16.67
C ARG A 184 29.76 3.82 16.95
N LYS A 185 29.55 5.14 16.99
CA LYS A 185 28.22 5.74 17.19
C LYS A 185 27.27 5.39 16.05
N LEU A 186 27.74 5.47 14.80
CA LEU A 186 26.94 5.15 13.63
C LEU A 186 26.45 3.68 13.66
N ASN A 187 27.34 2.76 14.04
CA ASN A 187 27.02 1.35 14.23
C ASN A 187 26.04 1.12 15.39
N LEU A 188 26.19 1.83 16.52
CA LEU A 188 25.23 1.77 17.64
C LEU A 188 23.83 2.21 17.21
N TYR A 189 23.71 3.28 16.43
CA TYR A 189 22.42 3.70 15.88
C TYR A 189 21.85 2.69 14.89
N SER A 190 22.70 1.99 14.13
CA SER A 190 22.23 0.88 13.30
C SER A 190 21.58 -0.22 14.14
N GLY A 191 22.20 -0.60 15.26
CA GLY A 191 21.63 -1.59 16.18
C GLY A 191 20.32 -1.11 16.82
N LEU A 192 20.22 0.17 17.18
CA LEU A 192 18.96 0.74 17.69
C LEU A 192 17.84 0.65 16.65
N LEU A 193 18.13 0.97 15.39
CA LEU A 193 17.16 0.89 14.30
C LEU A 193 16.75 -0.55 14.00
N GLU A 194 17.66 -1.52 14.14
CA GLU A 194 17.32 -2.94 14.03
C GLU A 194 16.35 -3.38 15.12
N VAL A 195 16.56 -2.96 16.37
CA VAL A 195 15.62 -3.23 17.47
C VAL A 195 14.27 -2.57 17.19
N ALA A 196 14.27 -1.33 16.70
CA ALA A 196 13.05 -0.60 16.37
C ALA A 196 12.27 -1.26 15.22
N ASP A 197 12.95 -1.71 14.16
CA ASP A 197 12.32 -2.43 13.03
C ASP A 197 11.57 -3.67 13.55
N ASN A 198 12.21 -4.47 14.41
CA ASN A 198 11.58 -5.68 14.97
C ASN A 198 10.40 -5.35 15.89
N GLY A 199 10.55 -4.37 16.79
CA GLY A 199 9.47 -3.99 17.70
C GLY A 199 8.25 -3.42 16.98
N LEU A 200 8.45 -2.63 15.92
CA LEU A 200 7.36 -2.10 15.11
C LEU A 200 6.64 -3.21 14.33
N GLU A 201 7.38 -4.20 13.84
CA GLU A 201 6.81 -5.37 13.18
C GLU A 201 5.98 -6.21 14.15
N GLU A 202 6.46 -6.44 15.37
CA GLU A 202 5.70 -7.13 16.43
C GLU A 202 4.39 -6.41 16.76
N ILE A 203 4.43 -5.09 16.94
CA ILE A 203 3.23 -4.27 17.19
C ILE A 203 2.25 -4.38 16.02
N ALA A 204 2.73 -4.32 14.77
CA ALA A 204 1.87 -4.44 13.60
C ALA A 204 1.14 -5.80 13.57
N VAL A 205 1.83 -6.89 13.91
CA VAL A 205 1.21 -8.23 14.04
C VAL A 205 0.16 -8.26 15.15
N GLN A 206 0.45 -7.67 16.31
CA GLN A 206 -0.51 -7.61 17.44
C GLN A 206 -1.76 -6.82 17.08
N ILE A 207 -1.63 -5.71 16.37
CA ILE A 207 -2.78 -4.92 15.90
C ILE A 207 -3.65 -5.76 14.96
N SER A 208 -3.06 -6.44 13.97
CA SER A 208 -3.82 -7.31 13.08
C SER A 208 -4.52 -8.48 13.80
N GLN A 209 -3.87 -9.07 14.81
CA GLN A 209 -4.48 -10.11 15.64
C GLN A 209 -5.67 -9.57 16.44
N TYR A 210 -5.53 -8.39 17.04
CA TYR A 210 -6.61 -7.75 17.78
C TYR A 210 -7.80 -7.40 16.87
N GLU A 211 -7.55 -6.93 15.65
CA GLU A 211 -8.58 -6.71 14.62
C GLU A 211 -9.32 -8.01 14.28
N GLU A 212 -8.61 -9.13 14.11
CA GLU A 212 -9.22 -10.44 13.86
C GLU A 212 -10.05 -10.93 15.05
N GLU A 213 -9.57 -10.73 16.28
CA GLU A 213 -10.31 -11.06 17.50
C GLU A 213 -11.62 -10.28 17.62
N ILE A 214 -11.59 -8.96 17.39
CA ILE A 214 -12.80 -8.12 17.36
C ILE A 214 -13.76 -8.63 16.28
N ASN A 215 -13.24 -8.98 15.09
CA ASN A 215 -14.05 -9.45 13.98
C ASN A 215 -14.69 -10.82 14.20
N ASN A 216 -14.11 -11.66 15.06
CA ASN A 216 -14.55 -13.04 15.32
C ASN A 216 -15.30 -13.21 16.65
N ALA A 217 -15.27 -12.23 17.55
CA ALA A 217 -16.00 -12.29 18.81
C ALA A 217 -17.52 -12.26 18.59
N LYS A 218 -18.26 -13.03 19.42
CA LYS A 218 -19.73 -13.08 19.36
C LYS A 218 -20.34 -11.76 19.83
N THR A 219 -21.44 -11.36 19.20
CA THR A 219 -22.19 -10.09 19.30
C THR A 219 -22.46 -9.61 20.74
N GLN A 220 -22.50 -10.51 21.73
CA GLN A 220 -22.93 -10.17 23.09
C GLN A 220 -21.87 -9.49 23.98
N ASP A 221 -20.58 -9.53 23.63
CA ASP A 221 -19.49 -8.98 24.49
C ASP A 221 -19.09 -7.53 24.16
N PHE A 222 -19.67 -6.92 23.12
CA PHE A 222 -19.16 -5.65 22.56
C PHE A 222 -20.18 -4.51 22.47
N SER A 223 -21.40 -4.70 22.97
CA SER A 223 -22.46 -3.69 22.91
C SER A 223 -22.12 -2.36 23.61
N VAL A 224 -21.09 -2.34 24.48
CA VAL A 224 -20.67 -1.15 25.25
C VAL A 224 -19.39 -0.50 24.69
N GLN A 225 -18.88 -0.94 23.54
CA GLN A 225 -17.69 -0.30 22.93
C GLN A 225 -18.09 0.88 22.05
N ASN A 226 -17.29 1.95 22.11
CA ASN A 226 -17.43 3.10 21.22
C ASN A 226 -17.30 2.69 19.76
N ILE A 227 -17.99 3.42 18.87
CA ILE A 227 -17.94 3.15 17.42
C ILE A 227 -16.61 3.67 16.82
N ASP A 228 -15.79 2.75 16.36
CA ASP A 228 -14.64 2.96 15.47
C ASP A 228 -14.85 2.29 14.09
N SER A 229 -13.91 2.42 13.15
CA SER A 229 -14.04 1.84 11.80
C SER A 229 -14.20 0.31 11.80
N ILE A 230 -13.61 -0.40 12.77
CA ILE A 230 -13.65 -1.86 12.83
C ILE A 230 -15.01 -2.32 13.35
N THR A 231 -15.41 -1.79 14.50
CA THR A 231 -16.70 -2.07 15.14
C THR A 231 -17.88 -1.65 14.28
N PHE A 232 -17.79 -0.50 13.59
CA PHE A 232 -18.77 -0.03 12.60
C PHE A 232 -18.91 -1.00 11.43
N SER A 233 -17.79 -1.40 10.81
CA SER A 233 -17.78 -2.36 9.70
C SER A 233 -18.39 -3.71 10.11
N ARG A 234 -18.11 -4.15 11.34
CA ARG A 234 -18.69 -5.38 11.90
C ARG A 234 -20.21 -5.28 12.07
N ALA A 235 -20.70 -4.21 12.70
CA ALA A 235 -22.13 -4.00 12.90
C ALA A 235 -22.90 -3.98 11.57
N LEU A 236 -22.35 -3.30 10.55
CA LEU A 236 -22.95 -3.29 9.21
C LEU A 236 -22.89 -4.66 8.52
N ARG A 237 -21.80 -5.42 8.69
CA ARG A 237 -21.70 -6.79 8.17
C ARG A 237 -22.75 -7.71 8.79
N GLU A 238 -22.97 -7.60 10.09
CA GLU A 238 -24.01 -8.38 10.79
C GLU A 238 -25.41 -8.00 10.33
N ALA A 239 -25.69 -6.70 10.15
CA ALA A 239 -26.95 -6.24 9.57
C ALA A 239 -27.17 -6.78 8.14
N LYS A 240 -26.15 -6.75 7.27
CA LYS A 240 -26.20 -7.31 5.91
C LYS A 240 -26.61 -8.78 5.93
N MET A 241 -26.00 -9.58 6.81
CA MET A 241 -26.33 -10.99 6.97
C MET A 241 -27.73 -11.22 7.53
N THR A 242 -28.13 -10.44 8.54
CA THR A 242 -29.40 -10.61 9.26
C THR A 242 -30.59 -10.26 8.38
N TYR A 243 -30.53 -9.17 7.63
CA TYR A 243 -31.62 -8.67 6.80
C TYR A 243 -31.49 -9.04 5.32
N GLY A 244 -30.41 -9.74 4.94
CA GLY A 244 -30.24 -10.32 3.60
C GLY A 244 -30.06 -9.29 2.48
N PHE A 245 -29.18 -8.30 2.68
CA PHE A 245 -28.86 -7.27 1.69
C PHE A 245 -27.36 -7.06 1.51
N GLU A 246 -26.97 -6.40 0.43
CA GLU A 246 -25.59 -5.97 0.18
C GLU A 246 -25.52 -4.44 0.11
N LEU A 247 -24.42 -3.87 0.62
CA LEU A 247 -24.10 -2.44 0.48
C LEU A 247 -22.70 -2.31 -0.13
N SER A 248 -22.55 -1.32 -1.01
CA SER A 248 -21.23 -0.90 -1.44
C SER A 248 -20.48 -0.20 -0.30
N SER A 249 -19.26 -0.66 -0.02
CA SER A 249 -18.38 0.01 0.94
C SER A 249 -17.87 1.31 0.34
N THR A 250 -17.89 2.36 1.15
CA THR A 250 -17.32 3.67 0.81
C THR A 250 -16.12 3.94 1.70
N SER A 251 -15.07 4.53 1.15
CA SER A 251 -13.76 4.67 1.78
C SER A 251 -13.65 5.67 2.96
N ASP A 252 -14.76 6.10 3.57
CA ASP A 252 -14.74 7.21 4.55
C ASP A 252 -15.66 6.97 5.74
N ASP A 253 -15.41 5.88 6.47
CA ASP A 253 -16.17 5.50 7.67
C ASP A 253 -16.09 6.57 8.78
N GLN A 254 -14.99 7.32 8.87
CA GLN A 254 -14.84 8.34 9.92
C GLN A 254 -15.89 9.45 9.84
N LYS A 255 -16.28 9.87 8.63
CA LYS A 255 -17.31 10.91 8.48
C LYS A 255 -18.66 10.44 8.99
N ILE A 256 -19.06 9.22 8.64
CA ILE A 256 -20.36 8.68 9.05
C ILE A 256 -20.40 8.34 10.53
N ILE A 257 -19.29 7.83 11.09
CA ILE A 257 -19.14 7.64 12.55
C ILE A 257 -19.25 8.98 13.29
N THR A 258 -18.67 10.05 12.74
CA THR A 258 -18.82 11.39 13.32
C THR A 258 -20.27 11.89 13.28
N GLU A 259 -21.01 11.61 12.20
CA GLU A 259 -22.45 11.92 12.12
C GLU A 259 -23.24 11.12 13.17
N LEU A 260 -22.97 9.83 13.33
CA LEU A 260 -23.59 8.97 14.36
C LEU A 260 -23.37 9.51 15.78
N ASN A 261 -22.12 9.84 16.13
CA ASN A 261 -21.80 10.40 17.44
C ASN A 261 -22.58 11.72 17.70
N ARG A 262 -22.69 12.60 16.70
CA ARG A 262 -23.50 13.84 16.83
C ARG A 262 -25.00 13.56 16.93
N PHE A 263 -25.46 12.49 16.30
CA PHE A 263 -26.83 12.00 16.45
C PHE A 263 -27.07 11.36 17.83
N GLY A 264 -26.02 11.16 18.64
CA GLY A 264 -26.08 10.52 19.95
C GLY A 264 -26.17 9.01 19.88
N VAL A 265 -25.52 8.42 18.89
CA VAL A 265 -25.23 6.98 18.81
C VAL A 265 -23.72 6.84 19.01
N GLU A 266 -23.31 6.54 20.23
CA GLU A 266 -21.92 6.57 20.68
C GLU A 266 -21.30 5.16 20.76
N ASP A 267 -22.13 4.14 21.01
CA ASP A 267 -21.70 2.74 21.11
C ASP A 267 -22.35 1.81 20.07
N VAL A 268 -21.76 0.63 19.92
CA VAL A 268 -22.19 -0.39 18.95
C VAL A 268 -23.62 -0.87 19.25
N GLY A 269 -24.00 -1.00 20.52
CA GLY A 269 -25.33 -1.44 20.91
C GLY A 269 -26.42 -0.44 20.48
N GLU A 270 -26.16 0.85 20.59
CA GLU A 270 -27.05 1.91 20.11
C GLU A 270 -27.19 1.90 18.59
N LEU A 271 -26.10 1.61 17.85
CA LEU A 271 -26.15 1.45 16.39
C LEU A 271 -26.97 0.23 15.98
N GLU A 272 -26.74 -0.92 16.62
CA GLU A 272 -27.51 -2.14 16.40
C GLU A 272 -29.00 -1.94 16.70
N ALA A 273 -29.33 -1.23 17.79
CA ALA A 273 -30.69 -0.88 18.13
C ALA A 273 -31.32 0.06 17.11
N LEU A 274 -30.59 1.06 16.61
CA LEU A 274 -31.05 1.96 15.55
C LEU A 274 -31.35 1.19 14.26
N ILE A 275 -30.46 0.29 13.85
CA ILE A 275 -30.67 -0.57 12.68
C ILE A 275 -31.94 -1.41 12.89
N SER A 276 -32.03 -2.13 14.00
CA SER A 276 -33.14 -3.03 14.26
C SER A 276 -34.49 -2.32 14.29
N ASP A 277 -34.58 -1.18 14.98
CA ASP A 277 -35.81 -0.39 15.09
C ASP A 277 -36.31 0.10 13.72
N VAL A 278 -35.42 0.66 12.90
CA VAL A 278 -35.82 1.16 11.57
C VAL A 278 -36.17 0.01 10.64
N MET A 279 -35.40 -1.10 10.66
CA MET A 279 -35.70 -2.26 9.82
C MET A 279 -37.06 -2.90 10.16
N GLU A 280 -37.42 -2.97 11.44
CA GLU A 280 -38.74 -3.43 11.88
C GLU A 280 -39.87 -2.49 11.40
N GLN A 281 -39.64 -1.17 11.41
CA GLN A 281 -40.61 -0.20 10.87
C GLN A 281 -40.83 -0.37 9.36
N VAL A 282 -39.75 -0.62 8.61
CA VAL A 282 -39.79 -0.85 7.15
C VAL A 282 -40.59 -2.11 6.83
N GLU A 283 -40.33 -3.21 7.56
CA GLU A 283 -41.08 -4.46 7.42
C GLU A 283 -42.56 -4.28 7.73
N LYS A 284 -42.91 -3.59 8.83
CA LYS A 284 -44.31 -3.30 9.21
C LYS A 284 -45.07 -2.51 8.17
N LYS A 285 -44.41 -1.58 7.48
CA LYS A 285 -45.04 -0.79 6.40
C LYS A 285 -45.00 -1.51 5.04
N GLY A 286 -44.28 -2.63 4.92
CA GLY A 286 -44.21 -3.43 3.69
C GLY A 286 -43.43 -2.76 2.55
N HIS A 287 -42.45 -1.90 2.86
CA HIS A 287 -41.59 -1.26 1.86
C HIS A 287 -40.25 -1.98 1.72
N ASP A 288 -39.61 -1.84 0.56
CA ASP A 288 -38.22 -2.25 0.34
C ASP A 288 -37.27 -1.12 0.72
N PHE A 289 -36.24 -1.42 1.51
CA PHE A 289 -35.20 -0.43 1.85
C PHE A 289 -34.31 -0.14 0.62
N PRO A 290 -34.01 1.13 0.31
CA PRO A 290 -33.19 1.51 -0.84
C PRO A 290 -31.69 1.33 -0.56
N TYR A 291 -31.22 0.08 -0.56
CA TYR A 291 -29.81 -0.26 -0.34
C TYR A 291 -28.90 0.30 -1.44
N SER A 292 -27.84 1.02 -1.05
CA SER A 292 -26.84 1.54 -1.99
C SER A 292 -25.42 1.49 -1.43
N SER A 293 -25.12 2.28 -0.40
CA SER A 293 -23.82 2.33 0.27
C SER A 293 -23.94 2.34 1.80
N ASP A 294 -22.86 2.01 2.49
CA ASP A 294 -22.78 2.05 3.96
C ASP A 294 -23.17 3.44 4.51
N VAL A 295 -22.65 4.53 3.90
CA VAL A 295 -22.98 5.91 4.29
C VAL A 295 -24.46 6.23 4.06
N ALA A 296 -25.01 5.90 2.90
CA ALA A 296 -26.40 6.23 2.58
C ALA A 296 -27.39 5.42 3.43
N PHE A 297 -27.06 4.15 3.69
CA PHE A 297 -27.81 3.30 4.60
C PHE A 297 -27.91 3.94 5.99
N VAL A 298 -26.77 4.24 6.62
CA VAL A 298 -26.73 4.79 7.99
C VAL A 298 -27.39 6.16 8.09
N ARG A 299 -27.21 7.05 7.11
CA ARG A 299 -27.94 8.34 7.08
C ARG A 299 -29.44 8.16 6.98
N THR A 300 -29.89 7.20 6.18
CA THR A 300 -31.32 6.91 6.03
C THR A 300 -31.89 6.39 7.35
N LEU A 301 -31.17 5.54 8.09
CA LEU A 301 -31.59 5.10 9.42
C LEU A 301 -31.80 6.28 10.38
N MET A 302 -30.82 7.21 10.47
CA MET A 302 -30.93 8.39 11.33
C MET A 302 -32.08 9.31 10.91
N LEU A 303 -32.28 9.51 9.60
CA LEU A 303 -33.38 10.33 9.07
C LEU A 303 -34.75 9.73 9.38
N VAL A 304 -34.92 8.41 9.25
CA VAL A 304 -36.16 7.72 9.60
C VAL A 304 -36.41 7.76 11.11
N LYS A 305 -35.36 7.63 11.92
CA LYS A 305 -35.45 7.68 13.38
C LYS A 305 -35.85 9.05 13.89
N ASP A 306 -35.16 10.10 13.45
CA ASP A 306 -35.42 11.50 13.84
C ASP A 306 -34.78 12.48 12.85
N CYS A 307 -35.54 12.86 11.83
CA CYS A 307 -35.05 13.78 10.81
C CYS A 307 -34.72 15.18 11.34
N ASP A 308 -35.42 15.65 12.37
CA ASP A 308 -35.20 16.97 12.96
C ASP A 308 -33.86 17.02 13.71
N ARG A 309 -33.59 15.98 14.50
CA ARG A 309 -32.29 15.80 15.16
C ARG A 309 -31.15 15.62 14.17
N TYR A 310 -31.38 14.85 13.10
CA TYR A 310 -30.35 14.65 12.08
C TYR A 310 -29.91 15.96 11.44
N PHE A 311 -30.84 16.80 10.99
CA PHE A 311 -30.49 18.07 10.35
C PHE A 311 -29.91 19.12 11.32
N SER A 312 -30.40 19.17 12.56
CA SER A 312 -29.89 20.12 13.57
C SER A 312 -28.49 19.75 14.08
N GLU A 313 -28.28 18.49 14.44
CA GLU A 313 -27.05 18.05 15.11
C GLU A 313 -26.03 17.41 14.16
N SER A 314 -26.48 16.56 13.24
CA SER A 314 -25.59 15.63 12.51
C SER A 314 -25.14 16.17 11.15
N TRP A 315 -26.08 16.68 10.34
CA TRP A 315 -25.90 16.97 8.92
C TRP A 315 -24.70 17.87 8.62
N LYS A 316 -24.57 19.03 9.28
CA LYS A 316 -23.46 20.00 9.09
C LYS A 316 -22.94 20.16 7.65
N LYS A 317 -23.85 20.21 6.66
CA LYS A 317 -23.56 20.29 5.21
C LYS A 317 -22.78 19.10 4.63
N ALA A 318 -22.94 17.90 5.21
CA ALA A 318 -22.25 16.69 4.79
C ALA A 318 -22.68 16.18 3.40
N TRP A 319 -23.82 16.64 2.89
CA TRP A 319 -24.32 16.35 1.54
C TRP A 319 -25.35 17.41 1.11
N SER A 320 -25.55 17.54 -0.21
CA SER A 320 -26.46 18.52 -0.82
C SER A 320 -27.41 17.94 -1.86
N SER A 321 -27.33 16.63 -2.11
CA SER A 321 -28.22 15.94 -3.04
C SER A 321 -28.51 14.51 -2.63
N ILE A 322 -29.70 14.03 -2.99
CA ILE A 322 -30.18 12.67 -2.73
C ILE A 322 -30.88 12.13 -3.98
N ASP A 323 -30.76 10.83 -4.24
CA ASP A 323 -31.46 10.24 -5.37
C ASP A 323 -32.96 10.14 -5.11
N ARG A 324 -33.74 10.16 -6.19
CA ARG A 324 -35.20 10.13 -6.12
C ARG A 324 -35.73 8.89 -5.39
N THR A 325 -35.13 7.71 -5.57
CA THR A 325 -35.61 6.48 -4.93
C THR A 325 -35.43 6.57 -3.41
N GLN A 326 -34.30 7.08 -2.91
CA GLN A 326 -34.10 7.32 -1.48
C GLN A 326 -35.00 8.42 -0.94
N ALA A 327 -35.22 9.51 -1.69
CA ALA A 327 -36.11 10.59 -1.26
C ALA A 327 -37.57 10.12 -1.14
N GLU A 328 -38.05 9.35 -2.13
CA GLU A 328 -39.40 8.75 -2.12
C GLU A 328 -39.58 7.82 -0.92
N PHE A 329 -38.59 6.95 -0.65
CA PHE A 329 -38.59 6.11 0.54
C PHE A 329 -38.70 6.92 1.84
N LEU A 330 -37.94 8.01 1.99
CA LEU A 330 -38.04 8.87 3.17
C LEU A 330 -39.41 9.53 3.31
N PHE A 331 -40.08 9.89 2.20
CA PHE A 331 -41.44 10.44 2.23
C PHE A 331 -42.48 9.40 2.66
N GLU A 332 -42.25 8.12 2.42
CA GLU A 332 -43.12 7.02 2.85
C GLU A 332 -42.86 6.62 4.31
N MET A 333 -41.59 6.69 4.73
CA MET A 333 -41.19 6.30 6.07
C MET A 333 -41.45 7.40 7.11
N CYS A 334 -41.28 8.66 6.76
CA CYS A 334 -41.41 9.82 7.66
C CYS A 334 -42.65 10.67 7.33
N ASP A 335 -42.86 11.76 8.08
CA ASP A 335 -43.80 12.81 7.63
C ASP A 335 -43.24 13.49 6.36
N ALA A 336 -43.86 13.20 5.21
CA ALA A 336 -43.47 13.72 3.92
C ALA A 336 -43.45 15.26 3.86
N ALA A 337 -44.36 15.95 4.54
CA ALA A 337 -44.39 17.40 4.57
C ALA A 337 -43.18 17.93 5.35
N ARG A 338 -42.83 17.28 6.47
CA ARG A 338 -41.68 17.65 7.29
C ARG A 338 -40.35 17.45 6.55
N ILE A 339 -40.12 16.27 5.96
CA ILE A 339 -38.88 15.99 5.22
C ILE A 339 -38.70 16.95 4.04
N LYS A 340 -39.77 17.21 3.27
CA LYS A 340 -39.69 18.19 2.16
C LYS A 340 -39.36 19.60 2.66
N GLY A 341 -39.92 19.99 3.80
CA GLY A 341 -39.58 21.25 4.48
C GLY A 341 -38.09 21.31 4.82
N LEU A 342 -37.57 20.28 5.50
CA LEU A 342 -36.16 20.19 5.86
C LEU A 342 -35.23 20.20 4.65
N PHE A 343 -35.59 19.51 3.57
CA PHE A 343 -34.82 19.51 2.33
C PHE A 343 -34.75 20.91 1.72
N ASN A 344 -35.86 21.64 1.68
CA ASN A 344 -35.89 23.01 1.18
C ASN A 344 -35.08 23.96 2.07
N GLU A 345 -35.23 23.87 3.40
CA GLU A 345 -34.51 24.71 4.38
C GLU A 345 -32.98 24.54 4.26
N HIS A 346 -32.53 23.31 3.99
CA HIS A 346 -31.11 22.96 3.96
C HIS A 346 -30.53 22.89 2.53
N GLY A 347 -31.31 23.24 1.51
CA GLY A 347 -30.86 23.28 0.11
C GLY A 347 -30.55 21.91 -0.49
N ILE A 348 -31.28 20.87 -0.08
CA ILE A 348 -31.11 19.51 -0.57
C ILE A 348 -31.83 19.33 -1.91
N SER A 349 -31.08 18.94 -2.93
CA SER A 349 -31.61 18.68 -4.28
C SER A 349 -31.91 17.19 -4.50
N ILE A 350 -33.04 16.90 -5.17
CA ILE A 350 -33.39 15.53 -5.57
C ILE A 350 -33.00 15.35 -7.03
N TYR A 351 -32.27 14.27 -7.33
CA TYR A 351 -31.84 13.94 -8.69
C TYR A 351 -32.26 12.54 -9.12
N ASP A 352 -32.33 12.33 -10.43
CA ASP A 352 -32.63 11.03 -11.04
C ASP A 352 -31.35 10.27 -11.38
N VAL A 353 -31.29 8.99 -11.00
CA VAL A 353 -30.18 8.10 -11.35
C VAL A 353 -30.46 7.44 -12.69
N ASP A 354 -29.51 7.49 -13.63
CA ASP A 354 -29.64 6.86 -14.95
C ASP A 354 -29.95 5.34 -14.80
N PRO A 355 -31.05 4.82 -15.37
CA PRO A 355 -31.47 3.42 -15.22
C PRO A 355 -30.45 2.39 -15.72
N ARG A 356 -29.41 2.79 -16.48
CA ARG A 356 -28.32 1.90 -16.92
C ARG A 356 -27.42 1.42 -15.78
N VAL A 357 -27.42 2.09 -14.62
CA VAL A 357 -26.59 1.72 -13.44
C VAL A 357 -27.25 0.63 -12.59
N LYS A 358 -28.60 0.52 -12.59
CA LYS A 358 -29.37 -0.42 -11.73
C LYS A 358 -29.24 -1.92 -12.13
N LYS A 359 -28.70 -2.27 -13.29
CA LYS A 359 -28.60 -3.68 -13.73
C LYS A 359 -27.53 -4.50 -13.03
N ALA A 360 -26.62 -3.87 -12.28
CA ALA A 360 -25.53 -4.57 -11.61
C ALA A 360 -25.92 -5.24 -10.27
N SER A 361 -27.01 -4.83 -9.61
CA SER A 361 -27.35 -5.28 -8.24
C SER A 361 -28.54 -6.24 -8.13
N LYS A 362 -29.26 -6.55 -9.23
CA LYS A 362 -30.44 -7.44 -9.20
C LYS A 362 -30.18 -8.88 -9.69
N SER A 363 -28.96 -9.28 -10.04
CA SER A 363 -28.72 -10.57 -10.71
C SER A 363 -28.54 -11.81 -9.82
N THR A 364 -28.75 -11.73 -8.50
CA THR A 364 -28.45 -12.87 -7.60
C THR A 364 -29.66 -13.54 -6.94
N LYS A 365 -30.91 -13.11 -7.21
CA LYS A 365 -32.11 -13.67 -6.56
C LYS A 365 -32.97 -14.59 -7.41
N ALA A 366 -32.49 -15.07 -8.56
CA ALA A 366 -33.22 -16.03 -9.39
C ALA A 366 -32.31 -17.15 -9.88
N LYS A 367 -32.08 -18.14 -9.01
CA LYS A 367 -31.76 -19.54 -9.35
C LYS A 367 -31.70 -20.37 -8.06
N SER A 368 -32.87 -20.74 -7.57
CA SER A 368 -33.08 -21.90 -6.71
C SER A 368 -34.50 -22.38 -6.93
N ASP A 369 -34.69 -23.10 -8.04
CA ASP A 369 -35.68 -24.18 -8.16
C ASP A 369 -34.90 -25.50 -8.22
#